data_AF-A0A926V150-F1
#
_entry.id   AF-A0A926V150-F1
#
_cell.length_a   1.000
_cell.length_b   1.000
_cell.length_c   1.000
_cell.angle_alpha   90.00
_cell.angle_beta   90.00
_cell.angle_gamma   90.00
#
_symmetry.space_group_name_H-M   'P 1'
#
loop_
_entity.id
_entity.type
_entity.pdbx_description
1 polymer ?
#
loop_
_entity_poly.entity_id
_entity_poly.type
_entity_poly.pdbx_seq_one_letter_code
_entity_poly.pdbx_strand_id
1 'polypeptide(L)'
;MIPKLSETTIRRHTIAQSFERGQVYYRNGSVYSLVQRGNTLSARVEGSEAAPYQVNIHFDKGGITGATCTCPYDYEGWCKHIVAALLTCLHQPEQIEQRPELMQLLTSLSREQLQTIVQNLAQEQPDWMDAIEAQIVLLTAPKAASLRKTTRRTTIDPKPIEQQVERIIMRYSEQWNDEPALDEIRQMMQKAAAFLEQDDGNSALIILGAITRAYIQDWMNLDGSSGNSGAFFEELDDALTEAFLSAELSNSDRQQWRKDLQTWRKEAEDYGIDSFEMSLTALEQGWDYEPLQQVLQGEITELGAWDDEAPDFADGLARIRLKILERQGKYEEYLHFAEAEGQTDRYLWMLAKLGRTEEAIAQAQQQMSTVEEAMTLAQALREQGKLEQALSIATQGLSLDGYGKHQLGVWASELAEGINLDIALETRVIAFQAQPSLADYLKLQELAGDRWPSLRQELLTVLRQDMTYQSKKAKAAIFVEEGLIADAIATVNQLSSHQSEIIHPVMDAAIPHRPDWVLENARRRAESIMNEGKAKYYYHAINWLHKVRAAYLQLGQQQEWQRYHTELMRLHARKLKLMNMLKQRDLM
;
A
#
# COMPACT_ATOMS: atom_id res chain seq x y z
N MET A 1 -18.35 -11.97 16.92
CA MET A 1 -18.00 -10.55 17.17
C MET A 1 -16.52 -10.35 16.89
N ILE A 2 -16.20 -9.32 16.11
CA ILE A 2 -14.81 -8.94 15.81
C ILE A 2 -14.18 -8.38 17.10
N PRO A 3 -13.08 -8.97 17.60
CA PRO A 3 -12.40 -8.45 18.79
C PRO A 3 -11.95 -7.00 18.58
N LYS A 4 -12.17 -6.14 19.60
CA LYS A 4 -11.73 -4.73 19.65
C LYS A 4 -12.18 -3.84 18.50
N LEU A 5 -13.26 -4.22 17.81
CA LEU A 5 -13.87 -3.32 16.85
C LEU A 5 -14.39 -2.09 17.58
N SER A 6 -13.96 -0.91 17.15
CA SER A 6 -14.41 0.38 17.65
C SER A 6 -14.54 1.37 16.49
N GLU A 7 -15.30 2.45 16.69
CA GLU A 7 -15.39 3.51 15.70
C GLU A 7 -14.01 4.15 15.44
N THR A 8 -13.17 4.23 16.46
CA THR A 8 -11.78 4.71 16.37
C THR A 8 -10.95 3.85 15.43
N THR A 9 -11.06 2.52 15.54
CA THR A 9 -10.40 1.58 14.64
C THR A 9 -10.88 1.78 13.21
N ILE A 10 -12.20 1.91 12.99
CA ILE A 10 -12.75 2.14 11.65
C ILE A 10 -12.19 3.44 11.06
N ARG A 11 -12.28 4.56 11.79
CA ARG A 11 -11.81 5.88 11.33
C ARG A 11 -10.33 5.92 10.98
N ARG A 12 -9.49 5.08 11.59
CA ARG A 12 -8.06 5.01 11.30
C ARG A 12 -7.78 4.39 9.93
N HIS A 13 -8.56 3.38 9.55
CA HIS A 13 -8.36 2.66 8.29
C HIS A 13 -9.15 3.26 7.12
N THR A 14 -9.86 4.38 7.29
CA THR A 14 -10.56 5.07 6.20
C THR A 14 -10.28 6.57 6.21
N ILE A 15 -10.31 7.18 5.03
CA ILE A 15 -10.38 8.64 4.92
C ILE A 15 -11.73 9.18 5.45
N ALA A 16 -11.73 10.43 5.92
CA ALA A 16 -12.90 11.06 6.55
C ALA A 16 -14.16 11.03 5.65
N GLN A 17 -13.98 11.31 4.36
CA GLN A 17 -15.09 11.33 3.40
C GLN A 17 -15.73 9.94 3.21
N SER A 18 -14.92 8.89 3.12
CA SER A 18 -15.40 7.51 3.02
C SER A 18 -16.10 7.08 4.30
N PHE A 19 -15.59 7.53 5.46
CA PHE A 19 -16.21 7.29 6.76
C PHE A 19 -17.61 7.92 6.86
N GLU A 20 -17.74 9.21 6.55
CA GLU A 20 -19.03 9.92 6.57
C GLU A 20 -20.06 9.27 5.66
N ARG A 21 -19.65 8.89 4.44
CA ARG A 21 -20.53 8.15 3.51
C ARG A 21 -20.90 6.79 4.07
N GLY A 22 -19.97 6.06 4.69
CA GLY A 22 -20.25 4.79 5.35
C GLY A 22 -21.28 4.92 6.48
N GLN A 23 -21.22 6.00 7.26
CA GLN A 23 -22.26 6.29 8.27
C GLN A 23 -23.64 6.49 7.65
N VAL A 24 -23.73 7.13 6.48
CA VAL A 24 -25.00 7.29 5.76
C VAL A 24 -25.55 5.93 5.32
N TYR A 25 -24.72 5.05 4.77
CA TYR A 25 -25.13 3.70 4.35
C TYR A 25 -25.58 2.84 5.54
N TYR A 26 -24.85 2.91 6.66
CA TYR A 26 -25.24 2.28 7.91
C TYR A 26 -26.62 2.78 8.40
N ARG A 27 -26.81 4.11 8.48
CA ARG A 27 -28.08 4.72 8.93
C ARG A 27 -29.26 4.40 8.01
N ASN A 28 -29.01 4.24 6.71
CA ASN A 28 -30.03 3.89 5.73
C ASN A 28 -30.36 2.38 5.73
N GLY A 29 -29.68 1.56 6.54
CA GLY A 29 -29.90 0.11 6.55
C GLY A 29 -29.46 -0.58 5.25
N SER A 30 -28.49 -0.01 4.53
CA SER A 30 -28.02 -0.54 3.23
C SER A 30 -27.27 -1.87 3.34
N VAL A 31 -27.00 -2.36 4.55
CA VAL A 31 -26.41 -3.68 4.82
C VAL A 31 -27.55 -4.67 5.04
N TYR A 32 -27.81 -5.55 4.07
CA TYR A 32 -28.98 -6.43 4.11
C TYR A 32 -28.64 -7.88 4.49
N SER A 33 -27.36 -8.24 4.47
CA SER A 33 -26.87 -9.55 4.90
C SER A 33 -25.56 -9.37 5.63
N LEU A 34 -25.45 -9.97 6.80
CA LEU A 34 -24.23 -9.99 7.60
C LEU A 34 -24.06 -11.39 8.19
N VAL A 35 -23.12 -12.15 7.66
CA VAL A 35 -22.91 -13.56 8.01
C VAL A 35 -21.51 -13.74 8.56
N GLN A 36 -21.40 -14.38 9.72
CA GLN A 36 -20.11 -14.76 10.30
C GLN A 36 -19.91 -16.28 10.17
N ARG A 37 -18.75 -16.68 9.67
CA ARG A 37 -18.26 -18.07 9.66
C ARG A 37 -16.85 -18.09 10.24
N GLY A 38 -16.72 -18.60 11.46
CA GLY A 38 -15.45 -18.55 12.18
C GLY A 38 -14.92 -17.12 12.30
N ASN A 39 -13.74 -16.91 11.73
CA ASN A 39 -12.97 -15.65 11.71
C ASN A 39 -13.21 -14.77 10.46
N THR A 40 -14.23 -15.10 9.66
CA THR A 40 -14.62 -14.33 8.48
C THR A 40 -16.03 -13.78 8.65
N LEU A 41 -16.18 -12.47 8.45
CA LEU A 41 -17.45 -11.77 8.37
C LEU A 41 -17.69 -11.35 6.92
N SER A 42 -18.75 -11.88 6.31
CA SER A 42 -19.18 -11.51 4.97
C SER A 42 -20.43 -10.65 5.06
N ALA A 43 -20.37 -9.46 4.48
CA ALA A 43 -21.52 -8.58 4.36
C ALA A 43 -21.90 -8.41 2.91
N ARG A 44 -23.17 -8.12 2.66
CA ARG A 44 -23.59 -7.60 1.38
C ARG A 44 -24.29 -6.26 1.55
N VAL A 45 -23.85 -5.29 0.74
CA VAL A 45 -24.16 -3.87 0.92
C VAL A 45 -24.72 -3.31 -0.38
N GLU A 46 -25.91 -2.73 -0.31
CA GLU A 46 -26.53 -2.03 -1.43
C GLU A 46 -25.64 -0.85 -1.85
N GLY A 47 -25.59 -0.58 -3.15
CA GLY A 47 -24.69 0.39 -3.75
C GLY A 47 -25.30 1.09 -4.96
N SER A 48 -24.46 1.67 -5.80
CA SER A 48 -24.90 2.29 -7.05
C SER A 48 -25.22 1.28 -8.15
N GLU A 49 -24.70 0.06 -8.03
CA GLU A 49 -24.95 -1.04 -8.96
C GLU A 49 -26.26 -1.77 -8.62
N ALA A 50 -26.89 -2.36 -9.64
CA ALA A 50 -28.08 -3.18 -9.45
C ALA A 50 -27.78 -4.44 -8.61
N ALA A 51 -26.56 -4.97 -8.74
CA ALA A 51 -26.07 -6.03 -7.88
C ALA A 51 -25.38 -5.41 -6.64
N PRO A 52 -25.74 -5.85 -5.44
CA PRO A 52 -25.12 -5.38 -4.21
C PRO A 52 -23.65 -5.81 -4.09
N TYR A 53 -22.83 -4.95 -3.49
CA TYR A 53 -21.40 -5.21 -3.27
C TYR A 53 -21.18 -6.25 -2.16
N GLN A 54 -20.15 -7.07 -2.31
CA GLN A 54 -19.74 -8.06 -1.33
C GLN A 54 -18.54 -7.53 -0.55
N VAL A 55 -18.66 -7.55 0.78
CA VAL A 55 -17.61 -7.17 1.72
C VAL A 55 -17.16 -8.41 2.47
N ASN A 56 -15.86 -8.64 2.55
CA ASN A 56 -15.28 -9.71 3.37
C ASN A 56 -14.28 -9.12 4.35
N ILE A 57 -14.45 -9.42 5.64
CA ILE A 57 -13.60 -8.97 6.73
C ILE A 57 -13.03 -10.21 7.43
N HIS A 58 -11.71 -10.30 7.49
CA HIS A 58 -10.97 -11.32 8.22
C HIS A 58 -10.46 -10.73 9.53
N PHE A 59 -10.52 -11.52 10.59
CA PHE A 59 -10.06 -11.09 11.91
C PHE A 59 -9.53 -12.26 12.74
N ASP A 60 -8.70 -11.95 13.73
CA ASP A 60 -8.19 -12.88 14.73
C ASP A 60 -8.41 -12.32 16.14
N LYS A 61 -7.82 -12.95 17.17
CA LYS A 61 -7.87 -12.43 18.54
C LYS A 61 -7.21 -11.05 18.68
N GLY A 62 -6.31 -10.70 17.77
CA GLY A 62 -5.62 -9.41 17.69
C GLY A 62 -6.49 -8.30 17.11
N GLY A 63 -7.47 -8.62 16.27
CA GLY A 63 -8.39 -7.65 15.64
C GLY A 63 -8.58 -7.96 14.16
N ILE A 64 -8.92 -6.96 13.36
CA ILE A 64 -9.06 -7.12 11.90
C ILE A 64 -7.68 -7.39 11.28
N THR A 65 -7.61 -8.41 10.41
CA THR A 65 -6.40 -8.77 9.66
C THR A 65 -6.50 -8.37 8.19
N GLY A 66 -7.71 -8.22 7.66
CA GLY A 66 -7.92 -7.72 6.30
C GLY A 66 -9.39 -7.42 6.02
N ALA A 67 -9.64 -6.47 5.11
CA ALA A 67 -10.99 -6.14 4.67
C ALA A 67 -10.99 -5.85 3.16
N THR A 68 -11.86 -6.53 2.41
CA THR A 68 -12.00 -6.38 0.97
C THR A 68 -13.44 -6.08 0.59
N CYS A 69 -13.63 -5.40 -0.53
CA CYS A 69 -14.94 -5.10 -1.09
C CYS A 69 -14.89 -5.19 -2.60
N THR A 70 -15.94 -5.76 -3.22
CA THR A 70 -16.06 -5.87 -4.69
C THR A 70 -16.43 -4.54 -5.39
N CYS A 71 -16.33 -3.41 -4.70
CA CYS A 71 -16.65 -2.12 -5.31
C CYS A 71 -15.44 -1.58 -6.07
N PRO A 72 -15.63 -0.77 -7.14
CA PRO A 72 -14.54 -0.21 -7.95
C PRO A 72 -13.80 0.93 -7.24
N TYR A 73 -13.74 0.90 -5.91
CA TYR A 73 -13.04 1.90 -5.13
C TYR A 73 -11.56 1.52 -5.11
N ASP A 74 -10.74 2.38 -5.71
CA ASP A 74 -9.30 2.25 -5.90
C ASP A 74 -8.48 3.26 -5.07
N TYR A 75 -9.14 4.03 -4.21
CA TYR A 75 -8.49 5.02 -3.35
C TYR A 75 -8.01 4.41 -2.02
N GLU A 76 -7.18 5.15 -1.29
CA GLU A 76 -6.59 4.74 -0.01
C GLU A 76 -7.65 4.51 1.09
N GLY A 77 -7.49 3.39 1.82
CA GLY A 77 -8.30 3.03 2.98
C GLY A 77 -9.57 2.23 2.67
N TRP A 78 -10.34 1.93 3.71
CA TRP A 78 -11.59 1.18 3.63
C TRP A 78 -12.68 2.00 2.97
N CYS A 79 -13.31 1.42 1.95
CA CYS A 79 -14.41 2.05 1.26
C CYS A 79 -15.64 2.21 2.18
N LYS A 80 -16.57 3.08 1.78
CA LYS A 80 -17.84 3.30 2.49
C LYS A 80 -18.65 2.02 2.79
N HIS A 81 -18.55 0.97 1.97
CA HIS A 81 -19.27 -0.29 2.19
C HIS A 81 -18.65 -1.12 3.31
N ILE A 82 -17.31 -1.17 3.38
CA ILE A 82 -16.59 -1.78 4.50
C ILE A 82 -16.92 -1.04 5.79
N VAL A 83 -16.87 0.29 5.76
CA VAL A 83 -17.26 1.14 6.90
C VAL A 83 -18.70 0.83 7.33
N ALA A 84 -19.66 0.78 6.41
CA ALA A 84 -21.05 0.48 6.73
C ALA A 84 -21.21 -0.90 7.37
N ALA A 85 -20.57 -1.94 6.82
CA ALA A 85 -20.60 -3.30 7.37
C ALA A 85 -19.99 -3.37 8.78
N LEU A 86 -18.87 -2.67 9.01
CA LEU A 86 -18.23 -2.61 10.33
C LEU A 86 -19.05 -1.83 11.35
N LEU A 87 -19.70 -0.72 10.95
CA LEU A 87 -20.63 0.01 11.80
C LEU A 87 -21.87 -0.82 12.15
N THR A 88 -22.42 -1.57 11.19
CA THR A 88 -23.51 -2.53 11.47
C THR A 88 -23.06 -3.61 12.46
N CYS A 89 -21.87 -4.19 12.26
CA CYS A 89 -21.30 -5.17 13.18
C CYS A 89 -21.11 -4.60 14.60
N LEU A 90 -20.67 -3.33 14.70
CA LEU A 90 -20.39 -2.66 15.97
C LEU A 90 -21.67 -2.29 16.74
N HIS A 91 -22.66 -1.74 16.05
CA HIS A 91 -23.85 -1.16 16.68
C HIS A 91 -25.09 -2.05 16.65
N GLN A 92 -25.13 -3.04 15.75
CA GLN A 92 -26.25 -3.96 15.55
C GLN A 92 -25.75 -5.43 15.48
N PRO A 93 -25.02 -5.91 16.51
CA PRO A 93 -24.43 -7.25 16.49
C PRO A 93 -25.46 -8.38 16.38
N GLU A 94 -26.72 -8.13 16.73
CA GLU A 94 -27.84 -9.06 16.58
C GLU A 94 -28.19 -9.39 15.14
N GLN A 95 -27.78 -8.56 14.17
CA GLN A 95 -27.97 -8.86 12.74
C GLN A 95 -26.93 -9.85 12.20
N ILE A 96 -25.89 -10.19 12.97
CA ILE A 96 -24.86 -11.12 12.55
C ILE A 96 -25.40 -12.54 12.62
N GLU A 97 -25.67 -13.12 11.45
CA GLU A 97 -26.06 -14.51 11.34
C GLU A 97 -24.84 -15.42 11.47
N GLN A 98 -24.78 -16.18 12.57
CA GLN A 98 -23.74 -17.19 12.77
C GLN A 98 -24.04 -18.42 11.91
N ARG A 99 -23.11 -18.76 11.02
CA ARG A 99 -23.21 -19.97 10.19
C ARG A 99 -21.98 -20.85 10.37
N PRO A 100 -22.12 -22.19 10.25
CA PRO A 100 -21.00 -23.11 10.39
C PRO A 100 -19.91 -22.83 9.36
N GLU A 101 -18.68 -23.14 9.70
CA GLU A 101 -17.57 -23.06 8.75
C GLU A 101 -17.73 -24.06 7.61
N LEU A 102 -17.11 -23.78 6.46
CA LEU A 102 -17.16 -24.69 5.31
C LEU A 102 -16.70 -26.10 5.72
N MET A 103 -15.59 -26.21 6.45
CA MET A 103 -15.08 -27.50 6.94
C MET A 103 -16.11 -28.25 7.78
N GLN A 104 -16.87 -27.57 8.64
CA GLN A 104 -17.90 -28.21 9.45
C GLN A 104 -19.06 -28.75 8.60
N LEU A 105 -19.47 -27.99 7.58
CA LEU A 105 -20.48 -28.46 6.62
C LEU A 105 -19.98 -29.69 5.88
N LEU A 106 -18.74 -29.67 5.38
CA LEU A 106 -18.16 -30.76 4.60
C LEU A 106 -17.91 -32.03 5.43
N THR A 107 -17.53 -31.90 6.71
CA THR A 107 -17.22 -33.04 7.61
C THR A 107 -18.43 -33.96 7.82
N SER A 108 -19.65 -33.43 7.73
CA SER A 108 -20.88 -34.19 7.90
C SER A 108 -21.29 -35.03 6.68
N LEU A 109 -20.59 -34.88 5.55
CA LEU A 109 -20.96 -35.48 4.27
C LEU A 109 -20.11 -36.71 3.95
N SER A 110 -20.72 -37.71 3.31
CA SER A 110 -19.98 -38.84 2.75
C SER A 110 -19.18 -38.40 1.53
N ARG A 111 -18.19 -39.23 1.15
CA ARG A 111 -17.38 -39.00 -0.06
C ARG A 111 -18.23 -38.86 -1.32
N GLU A 112 -19.26 -39.69 -1.45
CA GLU A 112 -20.19 -39.69 -2.58
C GLU A 112 -21.00 -38.39 -2.61
N GLN A 113 -21.48 -37.92 -1.46
CA GLN A 113 -22.21 -36.65 -1.36
C GLN A 113 -21.34 -35.44 -1.71
N LEU A 114 -20.07 -35.44 -1.26
CA LEU A 114 -19.10 -34.42 -1.63
C LEU A 114 -18.84 -34.41 -3.14
N GLN A 115 -18.65 -35.59 -3.76
CA GLN A 115 -18.50 -35.70 -5.22
C GLN A 115 -19.71 -35.15 -5.97
N THR A 116 -20.92 -35.48 -5.52
CA THR A 116 -22.15 -34.95 -6.13
C THR A 116 -22.24 -33.43 -6.01
N ILE A 117 -21.88 -32.84 -4.87
CA ILE A 117 -21.87 -31.38 -4.70
C ILE A 117 -20.88 -30.73 -5.66
N VAL A 118 -19.65 -31.26 -5.76
CA VAL A 118 -18.63 -30.74 -6.67
C VAL A 118 -19.10 -30.83 -8.12
N GLN A 119 -19.72 -31.94 -8.53
CA GLN A 119 -20.30 -32.10 -9.87
C GLN A 119 -21.40 -31.08 -10.16
N ASN A 120 -22.30 -30.85 -9.21
CA ASN A 120 -23.41 -29.89 -9.38
C ASN A 120 -22.89 -28.45 -9.48
N LEU A 121 -21.96 -28.05 -8.62
CA LEU A 121 -21.35 -26.71 -8.65
C LEU A 121 -20.65 -26.45 -9.99
N ALA A 122 -19.93 -27.44 -10.50
CA ALA A 122 -19.23 -27.34 -11.78
C ALA A 122 -20.17 -27.33 -13.00
N GLN A 123 -21.36 -27.94 -12.88
CA GLN A 123 -22.41 -27.82 -13.90
C GLN A 123 -23.07 -26.43 -13.90
N GLU A 124 -23.26 -25.83 -12.72
CA GLU A 124 -23.90 -24.52 -12.59
C GLU A 124 -22.99 -23.36 -13.01
N GLN A 125 -21.68 -23.48 -12.78
CA GLN A 125 -20.69 -22.49 -13.20
C GLN A 125 -19.51 -23.17 -13.91
N PRO A 126 -19.39 -23.02 -15.26
CA PRO A 126 -18.35 -23.67 -16.05
C PRO A 126 -16.92 -23.38 -15.56
N ASP A 127 -16.65 -22.17 -15.06
CA ASP A 127 -15.32 -21.76 -14.56
C ASP A 127 -14.83 -22.63 -13.37
N TRP A 128 -15.76 -23.27 -12.63
CA TRP A 128 -15.38 -24.18 -11.55
C TRP A 128 -14.79 -25.49 -12.07
N MET A 129 -15.12 -25.92 -13.29
CA MET A 129 -14.49 -27.09 -13.90
C MET A 129 -12.98 -26.89 -14.03
N ASP A 130 -12.56 -25.72 -14.52
CA ASP A 130 -11.14 -25.37 -14.69
C ASP A 130 -10.45 -25.27 -13.31
N ALA A 131 -11.11 -24.67 -12.32
CA ALA A 131 -10.59 -24.57 -10.96
C ALA A 131 -10.46 -25.95 -10.26
N ILE A 132 -11.41 -26.85 -10.48
CA ILE A 132 -11.39 -28.23 -9.96
C ILE A 132 -10.26 -29.02 -10.64
N GLU A 133 -10.09 -28.88 -11.96
CA GLU A 133 -9.00 -29.52 -12.70
C GLU A 133 -7.63 -29.08 -12.13
N ALA A 134 -7.44 -27.78 -11.92
CA ALA A 134 -6.23 -27.24 -11.30
C ALA A 134 -5.97 -27.82 -9.90
N GLN A 135 -7.01 -27.92 -9.06
CA GLN A 135 -6.88 -28.50 -7.72
C GLN A 135 -6.61 -30.01 -7.72
N ILE A 136 -7.16 -30.76 -8.68
CA ILE A 136 -6.85 -32.20 -8.83
C ILE A 136 -5.39 -32.38 -9.20
N VAL A 137 -4.83 -31.56 -10.08
CA VAL A 137 -3.40 -31.59 -10.43
C VAL A 137 -2.54 -31.37 -9.18
N LEU A 138 -2.87 -30.37 -8.36
CA LEU A 138 -2.15 -30.09 -7.10
C LEU A 138 -2.20 -31.26 -6.11
N LEU A 139 -3.36 -31.93 -5.98
CA LEU A 139 -3.55 -33.01 -5.02
C LEU A 139 -3.03 -34.38 -5.48
N THR A 140 -2.95 -34.61 -6.80
CA THR A 140 -2.55 -35.89 -7.39
C THR A 140 -1.11 -35.90 -7.93
N ALA A 141 -0.42 -34.75 -7.89
CA ALA A 141 1.00 -34.65 -8.17
C ALA A 141 1.80 -35.65 -7.32
N PRO A 142 2.58 -36.57 -7.92
CA PRO A 142 3.39 -37.52 -7.16
C PRO A 142 4.46 -36.79 -6.34
N LYS A 143 4.60 -37.14 -5.05
CA LYS A 143 5.85 -36.88 -4.31
C LYS A 143 6.97 -37.64 -5.02
N ALA A 144 7.92 -36.89 -5.58
CA ALA A 144 9.11 -37.42 -6.24
C ALA A 144 8.82 -38.42 -7.40
N ALA A 145 8.25 -37.90 -8.47
CA ALA A 145 8.63 -38.38 -9.79
C ALA A 145 8.66 -37.16 -10.72
N SER A 146 9.83 -36.93 -11.32
CA SER A 146 10.04 -36.00 -12.43
C SER A 146 8.90 -36.13 -13.44
N LEU A 147 7.88 -35.28 -13.30
CA LEU A 147 6.86 -35.12 -14.30
C LEU A 147 7.51 -34.33 -15.43
N ARG A 148 7.81 -35.04 -16.52
CA ARG A 148 8.20 -34.44 -17.80
C ARG A 148 7.25 -33.29 -18.10
N LYS A 149 7.81 -32.08 -18.08
CA LYS A 149 7.17 -30.82 -18.45
C LYS A 149 6.49 -31.00 -19.81
N THR A 150 5.16 -30.95 -19.83
CA THR A 150 4.42 -30.76 -21.07
C THR A 150 4.45 -29.27 -21.39
N THR A 151 5.46 -28.85 -22.13
CA THR A 151 5.57 -27.51 -22.71
C THR A 151 4.41 -27.29 -23.69
N ARG A 152 3.36 -26.59 -23.24
CA ARG A 152 2.34 -26.05 -24.17
C ARG A 152 3.01 -24.91 -24.95
N ARG A 153 3.58 -25.22 -26.11
CA ARG A 153 3.96 -24.19 -27.08
C ARG A 153 2.70 -23.59 -27.68
N THR A 154 2.12 -22.61 -27.00
CA THR A 154 1.08 -21.76 -27.59
C THR A 154 1.71 -20.98 -28.75
N THR A 155 1.14 -21.07 -29.95
CA THR A 155 1.61 -20.30 -31.11
C THR A 155 1.15 -18.85 -30.96
N ILE A 156 1.93 -18.04 -30.25
CA ILE A 156 1.74 -16.59 -30.12
C ILE A 156 2.48 -15.91 -31.26
N ASP A 157 1.78 -15.08 -32.04
CA ASP A 157 2.41 -14.21 -33.03
C ASP A 157 2.90 -12.92 -32.34
N PRO A 158 4.20 -12.58 -32.36
CA PRO A 158 4.72 -11.36 -31.76
C PRO A 158 4.32 -10.08 -32.51
N LYS A 159 3.99 -10.16 -33.81
CA LYS A 159 3.76 -8.95 -34.64
C LYS A 159 2.58 -8.08 -34.19
N PRO A 160 1.41 -8.62 -33.82
CA PRO A 160 0.32 -7.83 -33.27
C PRO A 160 0.67 -7.10 -31.97
N ILE A 161 1.57 -7.68 -31.16
CA ILE A 161 2.04 -7.12 -29.89
C ILE A 161 2.94 -5.92 -30.17
N GLU A 162 3.93 -6.08 -31.07
CA GLU A 162 4.80 -4.97 -31.53
C GLU A 162 3.96 -3.79 -32.04
N GLN A 163 3.04 -4.05 -32.97
CA GLN A 163 2.14 -3.03 -33.54
C GLN A 163 1.22 -2.37 -32.51
N GLN A 164 0.90 -3.06 -31.40
CA GLN A 164 0.11 -2.47 -30.34
C GLN A 164 0.96 -1.50 -29.51
N VAL A 165 2.19 -1.86 -29.15
CA VAL A 165 3.12 -0.98 -28.44
C VAL A 165 3.45 0.27 -29.26
N GLU A 166 3.79 0.10 -30.55
CA GLU A 166 4.03 1.22 -31.47
C GLU A 166 2.84 2.20 -31.53
N ARG A 167 1.61 1.67 -31.58
CA ARG A 167 0.39 2.49 -31.59
C ARG A 167 0.12 3.20 -30.26
N ILE A 168 0.50 2.60 -29.14
CA ILE A 168 0.40 3.25 -27.82
C ILE A 168 1.37 4.42 -27.82
N ILE A 169 2.66 4.19 -28.08
CA ILE A 169 3.69 5.24 -28.07
C ILE A 169 3.30 6.40 -29.02
N MET A 170 2.90 6.09 -30.24
CA MET A 170 2.50 7.11 -31.22
C MET A 170 1.26 7.92 -30.78
N ARG A 171 0.33 7.34 -30.02
CA ARG A 171 -0.84 8.06 -29.49
C ARG A 171 -0.45 9.09 -28.42
N TYR A 172 0.62 8.81 -27.69
CA TYR A 172 1.07 9.62 -26.55
C TYR A 172 2.26 10.55 -26.88
N SER A 173 2.77 10.53 -28.11
CA SER A 173 4.00 11.23 -28.49
C SER A 173 3.98 12.76 -28.36
N GLU A 174 2.79 13.37 -28.39
CA GLU A 174 2.62 14.82 -28.20
C GLU A 174 2.14 15.20 -26.78
N GLN A 175 2.09 14.24 -25.85
CA GLN A 175 1.63 14.45 -24.49
C GLN A 175 2.80 14.75 -23.54
N TRP A 176 2.57 15.65 -22.59
CA TRP A 176 3.55 16.05 -21.56
C TRP A 176 3.49 15.14 -20.32
N ASN A 177 3.16 13.87 -20.53
CA ASN A 177 3.06 12.84 -19.50
C ASN A 177 3.13 11.46 -20.14
N ASP A 178 4.16 10.69 -19.82
CA ASP A 178 4.44 9.36 -20.33
C ASP A 178 3.73 8.24 -19.54
N GLU A 179 3.35 8.48 -18.29
CA GLU A 179 2.77 7.47 -17.40
C GLU A 179 1.56 6.71 -17.99
N PRO A 180 0.57 7.36 -18.63
CA PRO A 180 -0.58 6.63 -19.17
C PRO A 180 -0.21 5.67 -20.31
N ALA A 181 0.83 5.99 -21.08
CA ALA A 181 1.34 5.10 -22.11
C ALA A 181 2.01 3.88 -21.49
N LEU A 182 2.85 4.10 -20.47
CA LEU A 182 3.51 3.04 -19.73
C LEU A 182 2.50 2.11 -19.04
N ASP A 183 1.42 2.66 -18.46
CA ASP A 183 0.34 1.86 -17.88
C ASP A 183 -0.37 0.95 -18.90
N GLU A 184 -0.64 1.43 -20.12
CA GLU A 184 -1.18 0.57 -21.19
C GLU A 184 -0.19 -0.55 -21.58
N ILE A 185 1.12 -0.27 -21.58
CA ILE A 185 2.15 -1.29 -21.88
C ILE A 185 2.30 -2.29 -20.71
N ARG A 186 2.24 -1.83 -19.44
CA ARG A 186 2.24 -2.70 -18.26
C ARG A 186 1.06 -3.68 -18.27
N GLN A 187 -0.12 -3.25 -18.71
CA GLN A 187 -1.27 -4.15 -18.90
C GLN A 187 -0.99 -5.23 -19.95
N MET A 188 -0.15 -4.95 -20.96
CA MET A 188 0.30 -5.97 -21.90
C MET A 188 1.31 -6.93 -21.26
N MET A 189 2.24 -6.42 -20.44
CA MET A 189 3.17 -7.26 -19.67
C MET A 189 2.46 -8.20 -18.69
N GLN A 190 1.31 -7.79 -18.11
CA GLN A 190 0.49 -8.68 -17.27
C GLN A 190 0.05 -9.97 -17.98
N LYS A 191 -0.09 -9.93 -19.32
CA LYS A 191 -0.35 -11.16 -20.10
C LYS A 191 0.83 -12.12 -20.07
N ALA A 192 2.06 -11.59 -20.12
CA ALA A 192 3.26 -12.41 -19.95
C ALA A 192 3.39 -12.93 -18.51
N ALA A 193 3.06 -12.11 -17.52
CA ALA A 193 3.05 -12.52 -16.11
C ALA A 193 2.13 -13.72 -15.87
N ALA A 194 0.95 -13.76 -16.50
CA ALA A 194 0.04 -14.92 -16.41
C ALA A 194 0.63 -16.23 -16.97
N PHE A 195 1.52 -16.16 -17.97
CA PHE A 195 2.28 -17.32 -18.44
C PHE A 195 3.40 -17.70 -17.46
N LEU A 196 4.10 -16.72 -16.88
CA LEU A 196 5.13 -16.95 -15.87
C LEU A 196 4.58 -17.61 -14.61
N GLU A 197 3.37 -17.24 -14.17
CA GLU A 197 2.66 -17.90 -13.07
C GLU A 197 2.40 -19.40 -13.32
N GLN A 198 2.40 -19.82 -14.59
CA GLN A 198 2.24 -21.22 -15.01
C GLN A 198 3.58 -21.88 -15.40
N ASP A 199 4.72 -21.25 -15.08
CA ASP A 199 6.07 -21.66 -15.50
C ASP A 199 6.24 -21.76 -17.04
N ASP A 200 5.43 -21.05 -17.83
CA ASP A 200 5.58 -20.97 -19.29
C ASP A 200 6.45 -19.76 -19.69
N GLY A 201 7.74 -19.86 -19.39
CA GLY A 201 8.72 -18.84 -19.77
C GLY A 201 8.84 -18.64 -21.29
N ASN A 202 8.62 -19.69 -22.10
CA ASN A 202 8.73 -19.60 -23.55
C ASN A 202 7.64 -18.68 -24.15
N SER A 203 6.38 -18.83 -23.72
CA SER A 203 5.32 -17.93 -24.17
C SER A 203 5.53 -16.50 -23.64
N ALA A 204 5.98 -16.35 -22.39
CA ALA A 204 6.29 -15.06 -21.80
C ALA A 204 7.39 -14.32 -22.58
N LEU A 205 8.47 -15.01 -22.96
CA LEU A 205 9.56 -14.45 -23.76
C LEU A 205 9.10 -13.94 -25.13
N ILE A 206 8.14 -14.60 -25.79
CA ILE A 206 7.59 -14.11 -27.06
C ILE A 206 6.91 -12.76 -26.87
N ILE A 207 6.10 -12.62 -25.81
CA ILE A 207 5.37 -11.38 -25.50
C ILE A 207 6.35 -10.28 -25.07
N LEU A 208 7.21 -10.57 -24.10
CA LEU A 208 8.14 -9.59 -23.54
C LEU A 208 9.19 -9.15 -24.56
N GLY A 209 9.67 -10.06 -25.42
CA GLY A 209 10.57 -9.70 -26.51
C GLY A 209 9.93 -8.80 -27.54
N ALA A 210 8.65 -9.04 -27.88
CA ALA A 210 7.90 -8.19 -28.79
C ALA A 210 7.68 -6.78 -28.20
N ILE A 211 7.31 -6.71 -26.91
CA ILE A 211 7.15 -5.44 -26.20
C ILE A 211 8.48 -4.68 -26.16
N THR A 212 9.55 -5.34 -25.72
CA THR A 212 10.88 -4.72 -25.56
C THR A 212 11.40 -4.19 -26.89
N ARG A 213 11.32 -5.00 -27.96
CA ARG A 213 11.76 -4.58 -29.30
C ARG A 213 11.03 -3.33 -29.79
N ALA A 214 9.70 -3.31 -29.68
CA ALA A 214 8.90 -2.16 -30.11
C ALA A 214 9.12 -0.94 -29.22
N TYR A 215 9.29 -1.14 -27.90
CA TYR A 215 9.54 -0.07 -26.95
C TYR A 215 10.88 0.62 -27.24
N ILE A 216 11.97 -0.14 -27.32
CA ILE A 216 13.32 0.41 -27.55
C ILE A 216 13.40 1.20 -28.86
N GLN A 217 12.65 0.79 -29.89
CA GLN A 217 12.64 1.50 -31.16
C GLN A 217 12.04 2.90 -31.05
N ASP A 218 10.97 3.07 -30.26
CA ASP A 218 10.12 4.27 -30.33
C ASP A 218 9.99 5.04 -28.99
N TRP A 219 10.56 4.57 -27.88
CA TRP A 219 10.36 5.16 -26.53
C TRP A 219 10.73 6.65 -26.45
N MET A 220 11.70 7.10 -27.26
CA MET A 220 12.10 8.52 -27.35
C MET A 220 10.99 9.46 -27.85
N ASN A 221 9.89 8.91 -28.36
CA ASN A 221 8.70 9.68 -28.69
C ASN A 221 7.86 10.02 -27.45
N LEU A 222 8.05 9.34 -26.32
CA LEU A 222 7.37 9.65 -25.05
C LEU A 222 8.07 10.81 -24.33
N ASP A 223 7.31 11.53 -23.49
CA ASP A 223 7.88 12.58 -22.64
C ASP A 223 8.68 11.98 -21.48
N GLY A 224 9.99 11.82 -21.68
CA GLY A 224 10.91 11.33 -20.64
C GLY A 224 11.24 12.34 -19.53
N SER A 225 10.59 13.51 -19.45
CA SER A 225 10.91 14.54 -18.45
C SER A 225 10.63 14.10 -17.00
N SER A 226 9.77 13.11 -16.81
CA SER A 226 9.47 12.46 -15.53
C SER A 226 10.57 11.47 -15.10
N GLY A 227 11.36 10.96 -16.05
CA GLY A 227 12.27 9.82 -15.86
C GLY A 227 11.61 8.44 -15.95
N ASN A 228 10.26 8.37 -16.05
CA ASN A 228 9.53 7.11 -15.96
C ASN A 228 9.78 6.22 -17.18
N SER A 229 9.82 6.80 -18.39
CA SER A 229 10.18 6.06 -19.61
C SER A 229 11.58 5.42 -19.55
N GLY A 230 12.53 6.03 -18.83
CA GLY A 230 13.85 5.45 -18.59
C GLY A 230 13.79 4.31 -17.57
N ALA A 231 13.13 4.54 -16.43
CA ALA A 231 12.93 3.52 -15.38
C ALA A 231 12.18 2.28 -15.89
N PHE A 232 11.33 2.42 -16.91
CA PHE A 232 10.61 1.29 -17.51
C PHE A 232 11.52 0.22 -18.13
N PHE A 233 12.78 0.56 -18.47
CA PHE A 233 13.76 -0.44 -18.93
C PHE A 233 14.09 -1.46 -17.84
N GLU A 234 14.15 -1.04 -16.57
CA GLU A 234 14.37 -1.94 -15.43
C GLU A 234 13.18 -2.90 -15.26
N GLU A 235 11.94 -2.41 -15.44
CA GLU A 235 10.74 -3.27 -15.41
C GLU A 235 10.76 -4.35 -16.51
N LEU A 236 11.26 -4.01 -17.70
CA LEU A 236 11.43 -4.95 -18.80
C LEU A 236 12.55 -5.97 -18.52
N ASP A 237 13.67 -5.52 -17.95
CA ASP A 237 14.80 -6.37 -17.57
C ASP A 237 14.39 -7.40 -16.50
N ASP A 238 13.68 -6.98 -15.47
CA ASP A 238 13.10 -7.85 -14.43
C ASP A 238 12.20 -8.93 -15.03
N ALA A 239 11.26 -8.52 -15.89
CA ALA A 239 10.30 -9.45 -16.51
C ALA A 239 10.98 -10.45 -17.45
N LEU A 240 11.96 -9.98 -18.26
CA LEU A 240 12.74 -10.84 -19.14
C LEU A 240 13.60 -11.81 -18.33
N THR A 241 14.21 -11.37 -17.24
CA THR A 241 15.01 -12.20 -16.33
C THR A 241 14.19 -13.37 -15.80
N GLU A 242 12.98 -13.12 -15.27
CA GLU A 242 12.09 -14.19 -14.82
C GLU A 242 11.70 -15.13 -15.97
N ALA A 243 11.43 -14.58 -17.15
CA ALA A 243 11.08 -15.37 -18.31
C ALA A 243 12.21 -16.26 -18.82
N PHE A 244 13.47 -15.78 -18.83
CA PHE A 244 14.64 -16.58 -19.19
C PHE A 244 14.88 -17.71 -18.21
N LEU A 245 14.75 -17.46 -16.90
CA LEU A 245 14.90 -18.48 -15.86
C LEU A 245 13.75 -19.49 -15.84
N SER A 246 12.60 -19.15 -16.43
CA SER A 246 11.42 -20.03 -16.53
C SER A 246 11.32 -20.74 -17.89
N ALA A 247 12.12 -20.36 -18.89
CA ALA A 247 12.04 -20.89 -20.25
C ALA A 247 12.98 -22.09 -20.48
N GLU A 248 12.55 -22.99 -21.37
CA GLU A 248 13.42 -24.03 -21.93
C GLU A 248 13.94 -23.58 -23.30
N LEU A 249 15.17 -23.10 -23.33
CA LEU A 249 15.81 -22.58 -24.53
C LEU A 249 16.80 -23.58 -25.12
N SER A 250 16.75 -23.76 -26.44
CA SER A 250 17.81 -24.46 -27.15
C SER A 250 19.09 -23.60 -27.19
N ASN A 251 20.25 -24.22 -27.42
CA ASN A 251 21.51 -23.47 -27.56
C ASN A 251 21.44 -22.40 -28.65
N SER A 252 20.72 -22.64 -29.75
CA SER A 252 20.52 -21.65 -30.80
C SER A 252 19.63 -20.49 -30.34
N ASP A 253 18.55 -20.76 -29.62
CA ASP A 253 17.66 -19.71 -29.09
C ASP A 253 18.41 -18.86 -28.06
N ARG A 254 19.18 -19.50 -27.18
CA ARG A 254 20.02 -18.82 -26.18
C ARG A 254 21.05 -17.90 -26.83
N GLN A 255 21.66 -18.32 -27.93
CA GLN A 255 22.58 -17.48 -28.70
C GLN A 255 21.88 -16.31 -29.40
N GLN A 256 20.66 -16.51 -29.90
CA GLN A 256 19.90 -15.43 -30.52
C GLN A 256 19.49 -14.39 -29.47
N TRP A 257 18.92 -14.82 -28.35
CA TRP A 257 18.53 -13.93 -27.25
C TRP A 257 19.71 -13.16 -26.67
N ARG A 258 20.89 -13.80 -26.54
CA ARG A 258 22.11 -13.10 -26.12
C ARG A 258 22.43 -11.92 -27.05
N LYS A 259 22.35 -12.12 -28.37
CA LYS A 259 22.61 -11.06 -29.35
C LYS A 259 21.57 -9.94 -29.27
N ASP A 260 20.30 -10.31 -29.11
CA ASP A 260 19.20 -9.34 -28.99
C ASP A 260 19.39 -8.48 -27.73
N LEU A 261 19.62 -9.09 -26.57
CA LEU A 261 19.91 -8.38 -25.30
C LEU A 261 21.15 -7.49 -25.40
N GLN A 262 22.24 -7.96 -25.99
CA GLN A 262 23.45 -7.13 -26.19
C GLN A 262 23.18 -5.93 -27.09
N THR A 263 22.30 -6.07 -28.08
CA THR A 263 21.88 -4.97 -28.95
C THR A 263 21.05 -3.96 -28.16
N TRP A 264 20.05 -4.44 -27.42
CA TRP A 264 19.16 -3.62 -26.60
C TRP A 264 19.87 -2.89 -25.47
N ARG A 265 20.80 -3.57 -24.77
CA ARG A 265 21.67 -2.96 -23.76
C ARG A 265 22.46 -1.80 -24.36
N LYS A 266 23.12 -2.03 -25.50
CA LYS A 266 23.89 -0.97 -26.17
C LYS A 266 23.02 0.21 -26.58
N GLU A 267 21.83 -0.06 -27.11
CA GLU A 267 20.87 0.99 -27.47
C GLU A 267 20.39 1.78 -26.25
N ALA A 268 20.20 1.15 -25.09
CA ALA A 268 19.87 1.82 -23.84
C ALA A 268 21.04 2.65 -23.28
N GLU A 269 22.26 2.10 -23.31
CA GLU A 269 23.50 2.75 -22.87
C GLU A 269 23.80 4.03 -23.66
N ASP A 270 23.47 4.09 -24.95
CA ASP A 270 23.60 5.29 -25.79
C ASP A 270 22.80 6.48 -25.22
N TYR A 271 21.81 6.22 -24.35
CA TYR A 271 21.00 7.22 -23.63
C TYR A 271 21.28 7.29 -22.12
N GLY A 272 22.32 6.61 -21.63
CA GLY A 272 22.70 6.60 -20.22
C GLY A 272 21.80 5.74 -19.33
N ILE A 273 21.07 4.78 -19.92
CA ILE A 273 20.24 3.81 -19.21
C ILE A 273 21.05 2.52 -19.07
N ASP A 274 21.28 2.08 -17.83
CA ASP A 274 21.97 0.83 -17.51
C ASP A 274 20.92 -0.26 -17.24
N SER A 275 20.62 -1.10 -18.23
CA SER A 275 19.59 -2.14 -18.15
C SER A 275 19.92 -3.31 -19.07
N PHE A 276 19.25 -4.44 -18.84
CA PHE A 276 19.43 -5.73 -19.52
C PHE A 276 20.64 -6.55 -19.07
N GLU A 277 21.44 -6.06 -18.12
CA GLU A 277 22.56 -6.82 -17.60
C GLU A 277 22.12 -7.97 -16.70
N MET A 278 21.02 -7.79 -15.97
CA MET A 278 20.47 -8.84 -15.13
C MET A 278 19.90 -9.99 -15.99
N SER A 279 19.11 -9.68 -17.02
CA SER A 279 18.56 -10.69 -17.92
C SER A 279 19.64 -11.38 -18.76
N LEU A 280 20.69 -10.66 -19.16
CA LEU A 280 21.85 -11.27 -19.81
C LEU A 280 22.56 -12.25 -18.87
N THR A 281 22.84 -11.83 -17.63
CA THR A 281 23.46 -12.68 -16.61
C THR A 281 22.62 -13.92 -16.33
N ALA A 282 21.31 -13.77 -16.17
CA ALA A 282 20.38 -14.88 -15.95
C ALA A 282 20.31 -15.84 -17.15
N LEU A 283 20.33 -15.31 -18.37
CA LEU A 283 20.39 -16.11 -19.60
C LEU A 283 21.69 -16.93 -19.66
N GLU A 284 22.82 -16.37 -19.25
CA GLU A 284 24.14 -17.01 -19.31
C GLU A 284 24.34 -18.04 -18.22
N GLN A 285 24.12 -17.66 -16.96
CA GLN A 285 24.22 -18.55 -15.80
C GLN A 285 23.14 -19.65 -15.86
N GLY A 286 21.88 -19.27 -16.09
CA GLY A 286 20.73 -20.15 -15.93
C GLY A 286 20.67 -20.76 -14.52
N TRP A 287 20.08 -21.96 -14.42
CA TRP A 287 20.07 -22.74 -13.19
C TRP A 287 21.30 -23.63 -13.03
N ASP A 288 22.03 -23.94 -14.11
CA ASP A 288 23.18 -24.86 -14.10
C ASP A 288 24.50 -24.20 -13.68
N TYR A 289 24.48 -22.92 -13.30
CA TYR A 289 25.64 -22.19 -12.81
C TYR A 289 26.19 -22.82 -11.53
N GLU A 290 27.49 -23.11 -11.48
CA GLU A 290 28.09 -23.96 -10.44
C GLU A 290 27.95 -23.36 -9.03
N PRO A 291 28.31 -22.08 -8.76
CA PRO A 291 28.15 -21.50 -7.41
C PRO A 291 26.69 -21.52 -6.94
N LEU A 292 25.76 -21.24 -7.87
CA LEU A 292 24.33 -21.36 -7.57
C LEU A 292 23.96 -22.79 -7.19
N GLN A 293 24.44 -23.81 -7.91
CA GLN A 293 24.15 -25.22 -7.58
C GLN A 293 24.71 -25.64 -6.23
N GLN A 294 25.90 -25.17 -5.86
CA GLN A 294 26.50 -25.41 -4.54
C GLN A 294 25.63 -24.81 -3.43
N VAL A 295 25.23 -23.55 -3.57
CA VAL A 295 24.34 -22.87 -2.61
C VAL A 295 23.00 -23.58 -2.50
N LEU A 296 22.35 -23.96 -3.60
CA LEU A 296 21.06 -24.66 -3.56
C LEU A 296 21.16 -26.02 -2.83
N GLN A 297 22.33 -26.65 -2.83
CA GLN A 297 22.62 -27.88 -2.08
C GLN A 297 22.98 -27.66 -0.61
N GLY A 298 23.08 -26.40 -0.16
CA GLY A 298 23.36 -26.01 1.22
C GLY A 298 24.82 -25.63 1.49
N GLU A 299 25.66 -25.51 0.46
CA GLU A 299 27.04 -25.04 0.61
C GLU A 299 27.07 -23.50 0.52
N ILE A 300 26.88 -22.85 1.67
CA ILE A 300 26.84 -21.38 1.76
C ILE A 300 28.27 -20.81 1.87
N THR A 301 28.59 -19.81 1.05
CA THR A 301 29.88 -19.12 1.02
C THR A 301 29.73 -17.63 1.35
N GLU A 302 30.82 -16.94 1.66
CA GLU A 302 30.82 -15.48 1.89
C GLU A 302 30.49 -14.68 0.62
N LEU A 303 30.61 -15.28 -0.57
CA LEU A 303 30.27 -14.67 -1.86
C LEU A 303 28.84 -15.02 -2.30
N GLY A 304 28.06 -15.72 -1.48
CA GLY A 304 26.74 -16.20 -1.85
C GLY A 304 26.82 -17.18 -3.02
N ALA A 305 25.98 -16.96 -4.04
CA ALA A 305 25.89 -17.73 -5.27
C ALA A 305 26.73 -17.13 -6.43
N TRP A 306 27.82 -16.44 -6.10
CA TRP A 306 28.70 -15.76 -7.06
C TRP A 306 30.15 -16.25 -6.95
N ASP A 307 30.84 -16.34 -8.09
CA ASP A 307 32.28 -16.67 -8.14
C ASP A 307 33.18 -15.51 -7.69
N ASP A 308 32.69 -14.27 -7.82
CA ASP A 308 33.40 -13.01 -7.56
C ASP A 308 32.49 -12.02 -6.82
N GLU A 309 32.88 -10.75 -6.72
CA GLU A 309 32.06 -9.68 -6.14
C GLU A 309 30.69 -9.59 -6.82
N ALA A 310 29.63 -9.61 -6.01
CA ALA A 310 28.25 -9.59 -6.50
C ALA A 310 27.96 -8.28 -7.24
N PRO A 311 27.29 -8.32 -8.42
CA PRO A 311 26.93 -7.13 -9.17
C PRO A 311 25.81 -6.34 -8.48
N ASP A 312 25.64 -5.07 -8.85
CA ASP A 312 24.62 -4.17 -8.25
C ASP A 312 23.18 -4.70 -8.37
N PHE A 313 22.89 -5.50 -9.40
CA PHE A 313 21.58 -6.14 -9.61
C PHE A 313 21.41 -7.50 -8.90
N ALA A 314 22.40 -7.97 -8.13
CA ALA A 314 22.40 -9.31 -7.52
C ALA A 314 21.15 -9.56 -6.67
N ASP A 315 20.74 -8.57 -5.86
CA ASP A 315 19.51 -8.63 -5.07
C ASP A 315 18.26 -8.81 -5.96
N GLY A 316 18.20 -8.12 -7.09
CA GLY A 316 17.11 -8.27 -8.07
C GLY A 316 17.04 -9.69 -8.61
N LEU A 317 18.18 -10.24 -9.02
CA LEU A 317 18.28 -11.60 -9.54
C LEU A 317 17.94 -12.64 -8.47
N ALA A 318 18.40 -12.44 -7.24
CA ALA A 318 18.08 -13.30 -6.10
C ALA A 318 16.57 -13.33 -5.83
N ARG A 319 15.90 -12.18 -5.81
CA ARG A 319 14.43 -12.10 -5.63
C ARG A 319 13.68 -12.87 -6.71
N ILE A 320 14.10 -12.78 -7.97
CA ILE A 320 13.47 -13.50 -9.08
C ILE A 320 13.68 -15.00 -8.94
N ARG A 321 14.90 -15.46 -8.63
CA ARG A 321 15.19 -16.88 -8.39
C ARG A 321 14.36 -17.43 -7.22
N LEU A 322 14.26 -16.69 -6.11
CA LEU A 322 13.44 -17.06 -4.95
C LEU A 322 11.96 -17.20 -5.31
N LYS A 323 11.40 -16.26 -6.09
CA LYS A 323 10.02 -16.33 -6.60
C LYS A 323 9.78 -17.62 -7.40
N ILE A 324 10.73 -18.00 -8.26
CA ILE A 324 10.62 -19.22 -9.07
C ILE A 324 10.74 -20.47 -8.20
N LEU A 325 11.68 -20.52 -7.25
CA LEU A 325 11.84 -21.65 -6.32
C LEU A 325 10.58 -21.86 -5.47
N GLU A 326 9.99 -20.78 -4.99
CA GLU A 326 8.73 -20.82 -4.24
C GLU A 326 7.58 -21.40 -5.09
N ARG A 327 7.41 -20.91 -6.33
CA ARG A 327 6.38 -21.39 -7.25
C ARG A 327 6.53 -22.87 -7.56
N GLN A 328 7.76 -23.36 -7.65
CA GLN A 328 8.09 -24.77 -7.89
C GLN A 328 8.02 -25.65 -6.63
N GLY A 329 7.76 -25.07 -5.46
CA GLY A 329 7.72 -25.80 -4.20
C GLY A 329 9.08 -26.30 -3.70
N LYS A 330 10.18 -25.70 -4.17
CA LYS A 330 11.57 -26.02 -3.79
C LYS A 330 12.01 -25.22 -2.57
N TYR A 331 11.40 -25.56 -1.43
CA TYR A 331 11.49 -24.72 -0.24
C TYR A 331 12.82 -24.82 0.52
N GLU A 332 13.50 -25.97 0.51
CA GLU A 332 14.82 -26.07 1.15
C GLU A 332 15.88 -25.33 0.31
N GLU A 333 15.83 -25.48 -1.02
CA GLU A 333 16.69 -24.72 -1.93
C GLU A 333 16.44 -23.22 -1.83
N TYR A 334 15.17 -22.80 -1.65
CA TYR A 334 14.82 -21.41 -1.36
C TYR A 334 15.52 -20.91 -0.09
N LEU A 335 15.48 -21.69 0.99
CA LEU A 335 16.06 -21.28 2.27
C LEU A 335 17.58 -21.15 2.20
N HIS A 336 18.27 -22.13 1.62
CA HIS A 336 19.73 -22.04 1.44
C HIS A 336 20.11 -20.84 0.58
N PHE A 337 19.39 -20.62 -0.52
CA PHE A 337 19.68 -19.52 -1.43
C PHE A 337 19.37 -18.15 -0.81
N ALA A 338 18.25 -18.01 -0.08
CA ALA A 338 17.92 -16.76 0.60
C ALA A 338 18.95 -16.42 1.69
N GLU A 339 19.42 -17.43 2.44
CA GLU A 339 20.47 -17.24 3.46
C GLU A 339 21.81 -16.82 2.83
N ALA A 340 22.21 -17.48 1.73
CA ALA A 340 23.47 -17.19 1.04
C ALA A 340 23.51 -15.79 0.39
N GLU A 341 22.40 -15.33 -0.17
CA GLU A 341 22.29 -13.99 -0.80
C GLU A 341 21.93 -12.88 0.21
N GLY A 342 21.90 -13.17 1.51
CA GLY A 342 21.56 -12.17 2.53
C GLY A 342 20.12 -11.65 2.48
N GLN A 343 19.20 -12.41 1.86
CA GLN A 343 17.78 -12.07 1.74
C GLN A 343 17.02 -12.44 3.03
N THR A 344 17.42 -11.83 4.16
CA THR A 344 16.98 -12.16 5.52
C THR A 344 15.46 -12.09 5.68
N ASP A 345 14.80 -11.08 5.12
CA ASP A 345 13.34 -10.90 5.17
C ASP A 345 12.60 -12.12 4.57
N ARG A 346 13.03 -12.55 3.40
CA ARG A 346 12.51 -13.70 2.65
C ARG A 346 12.83 -15.03 3.32
N TYR A 347 14.05 -15.18 3.82
CA TYR A 347 14.47 -16.36 4.55
C TYR A 347 13.60 -16.58 5.80
N LEU A 348 13.45 -15.55 6.64
CA LEU A 348 12.64 -15.61 7.86
C LEU A 348 11.15 -15.81 7.54
N TRP A 349 10.64 -15.13 6.50
CA TRP A 349 9.27 -15.31 6.03
C TRP A 349 9.00 -16.75 5.59
N MET A 350 9.91 -17.36 4.83
CA MET A 350 9.74 -18.73 4.35
C MET A 350 9.82 -19.74 5.49
N LEU A 351 10.75 -19.59 6.43
CA LEU A 351 10.80 -20.43 7.64
C LEU A 351 9.48 -20.36 8.40
N ALA A 352 8.96 -19.14 8.60
CA ALA A 352 7.65 -18.94 9.18
C ALA A 352 6.61 -19.69 8.36
N LYS A 353 6.43 -19.39 7.07
CA LYS A 353 5.45 -20.00 6.15
C LYS A 353 5.42 -21.54 6.19
N LEU A 354 6.57 -22.19 6.30
CA LEU A 354 6.69 -23.66 6.39
C LEU A 354 6.32 -24.24 7.77
N GLY A 355 6.01 -23.38 8.75
CA GLY A 355 5.72 -23.76 10.13
C GLY A 355 6.96 -24.03 10.98
N ARG A 356 8.16 -23.68 10.48
CA ARG A 356 9.45 -23.81 11.20
C ARG A 356 9.63 -22.64 12.18
N THR A 357 8.63 -22.41 13.04
CA THR A 357 8.52 -21.22 13.91
C THR A 357 9.71 -21.06 14.87
N GLU A 358 10.14 -22.15 15.52
CA GLU A 358 11.23 -22.08 16.51
C GLU A 358 12.56 -21.68 15.85
N GLU A 359 12.81 -22.20 14.65
CA GLU A 359 13.98 -21.87 13.86
C GLU A 359 13.92 -20.43 13.34
N ALA A 360 12.77 -19.99 12.82
CA ALA A 360 12.59 -18.60 12.38
C ALA A 360 12.92 -17.61 13.50
N ILE A 361 12.48 -17.89 14.74
CA ILE A 361 12.77 -17.03 15.89
C ILE A 361 14.25 -17.09 16.29
N ALA A 362 14.87 -18.27 16.27
CA ALA A 362 16.28 -18.43 16.59
C ALA A 362 17.18 -17.69 15.58
N GLN A 363 16.85 -17.78 14.29
CA GLN A 363 17.57 -17.09 13.22
C GLN A 363 17.35 -15.58 13.25
N ALA A 364 16.12 -15.13 13.53
CA ALA A 364 15.84 -13.71 13.70
C ALA A 364 16.71 -13.08 14.81
N GLN A 365 16.96 -13.77 15.92
CA GLN A 365 17.84 -13.25 16.97
C GLN A 365 19.31 -13.05 16.54
N GLN A 366 19.75 -13.75 15.50
CA GLN A 366 21.13 -13.71 15.02
C GLN A 366 21.32 -12.78 13.83
N GLN A 367 20.35 -12.76 12.91
CA GLN A 367 20.50 -12.14 11.59
C GLN A 367 19.60 -10.90 11.40
N MET A 368 18.49 -10.77 12.13
CA MET A 368 17.56 -9.65 11.96
C MET A 368 18.20 -8.35 12.43
N SER A 369 18.31 -7.39 11.52
CA SER A 369 18.99 -6.12 11.72
C SER A 369 18.14 -4.91 11.35
N THR A 370 17.02 -5.11 10.65
CA THR A 370 16.13 -4.03 10.21
C THR A 370 14.70 -4.14 10.73
N VAL A 371 14.01 -2.99 10.77
CA VAL A 371 12.59 -2.90 11.13
C VAL A 371 11.71 -3.66 10.12
N GLU A 372 12.09 -3.64 8.85
CA GLU A 372 11.38 -4.26 7.73
C GLU A 372 11.42 -5.80 7.84
N GLU A 373 12.58 -6.37 8.18
CA GLU A 373 12.71 -7.81 8.47
C GLU A 373 11.84 -8.24 9.66
N ALA A 374 11.86 -7.46 10.75
CA ALA A 374 11.03 -7.72 11.92
C ALA A 374 9.54 -7.66 11.60
N MET A 375 9.12 -6.68 10.82
CA MET A 375 7.74 -6.55 10.37
C MET A 375 7.31 -7.75 9.53
N THR A 376 8.16 -8.19 8.61
CA THR A 376 7.91 -9.32 7.72
C THR A 376 7.72 -10.62 8.49
N LEU A 377 8.64 -10.93 9.41
CA LEU A 377 8.54 -12.14 10.24
C LEU A 377 7.35 -12.07 11.20
N ALA A 378 7.10 -10.91 11.84
CA ALA A 378 5.98 -10.76 12.76
C ALA A 378 4.63 -10.96 12.06
N GLN A 379 4.47 -10.45 10.84
CA GLN A 379 3.28 -10.66 10.02
C GLN A 379 3.09 -12.13 9.67
N ALA A 380 4.14 -12.81 9.20
CA ALA A 380 4.08 -14.24 8.88
C ALA A 380 3.70 -15.09 10.10
N LEU A 381 4.24 -14.79 11.28
CA LEU A 381 3.88 -15.46 12.53
C LEU A 381 2.42 -15.21 12.93
N ARG A 382 1.91 -13.98 12.73
CA ARG A 382 0.50 -13.66 13.00
C ARG A 382 -0.44 -14.43 12.09
N GLU A 383 -0.12 -14.56 10.80
CA GLU A 383 -0.91 -15.35 9.83
C GLU A 383 -1.03 -16.82 10.25
N GLN A 384 -0.02 -17.34 10.96
CA GLN A 384 -0.04 -18.69 11.54
C GLN A 384 -0.71 -18.79 12.91
N GLY A 385 -1.29 -17.70 13.40
CA GLY A 385 -1.91 -17.61 14.71
C GLY A 385 -0.91 -17.61 15.88
N LYS A 386 0.39 -17.41 15.63
CA LYS A 386 1.46 -17.34 16.64
C LYS A 386 1.57 -15.92 17.22
N LEU A 387 0.49 -15.45 17.84
CA LEU A 387 0.32 -14.04 18.21
C LEU A 387 1.34 -13.52 19.23
N GLU A 388 1.72 -14.33 20.22
CA GLU A 388 2.72 -13.94 21.24
C GLU A 388 4.12 -13.82 20.63
N GLN A 389 4.49 -14.77 19.76
CA GLN A 389 5.78 -14.74 19.05
C GLN A 389 5.84 -13.56 18.07
N ALA A 390 4.76 -13.34 17.31
CA ALA A 390 4.62 -12.20 16.42
C ALA A 390 4.79 -10.87 17.17
N LEU A 391 4.16 -10.72 18.34
CA LEU A 391 4.30 -9.53 19.17
C LEU A 391 5.73 -9.36 19.70
N SER A 392 6.38 -10.45 20.12
CA SER A 392 7.76 -10.42 20.59
C SER A 392 8.72 -9.93 19.50
N ILE A 393 8.62 -10.48 18.29
CA ILE A 393 9.46 -10.07 17.15
C ILE A 393 9.22 -8.60 16.80
N ALA A 394 7.95 -8.17 16.71
CA ALA A 394 7.64 -6.78 16.39
C ALA A 394 8.15 -5.81 17.45
N THR A 395 8.07 -6.17 18.73
CA THR A 395 8.59 -5.32 19.83
C THR A 395 10.11 -5.20 19.79
N GLN A 396 10.82 -6.31 19.51
CA GLN A 396 12.27 -6.29 19.31
C GLN A 396 12.67 -5.45 18.10
N GLY A 397 11.93 -5.56 17.00
CA GLY A 397 12.16 -4.82 15.76
C GLY A 397 12.11 -3.30 15.92
N LEU A 398 11.35 -2.78 16.90
CA LEU A 398 11.28 -1.33 17.15
C LEU A 398 12.61 -0.71 17.60
N SER A 399 13.53 -1.53 18.11
CA SER A 399 14.88 -1.11 18.50
C SER A 399 15.88 -1.11 17.35
N LEU A 400 15.55 -1.72 16.21
CA LEU A 400 16.42 -1.86 15.04
C LEU A 400 16.42 -0.59 14.18
N ASP A 401 17.32 -0.51 13.21
CA ASP A 401 17.32 0.58 12.23
C ASP A 401 16.35 0.29 11.07
N GLY A 402 15.84 1.33 10.42
CA GLY A 402 14.87 1.18 9.32
C GLY A 402 13.87 2.32 9.24
N TYR A 403 13.14 2.39 8.11
CA TYR A 403 12.20 3.48 7.82
C TYR A 403 10.80 3.19 8.38
N GLY A 404 10.47 1.92 8.63
CA GLY A 404 9.14 1.47 9.05
C GLY A 404 8.76 1.61 10.52
N LYS A 405 9.51 2.33 11.38
CA LYS A 405 9.31 2.31 12.85
C LYS A 405 7.90 2.69 13.29
N HIS A 406 7.31 3.73 12.67
CA HIS A 406 5.94 4.13 12.96
C HIS A 406 4.95 3.00 12.62
N GLN A 407 5.07 2.43 11.43
CA GLN A 407 4.18 1.37 10.95
C GLN A 407 4.27 0.12 11.82
N LEU A 408 5.49 -0.33 12.15
CA LEU A 408 5.70 -1.48 13.03
C LEU A 408 5.14 -1.21 14.43
N GLY A 409 5.33 -0.01 14.98
CA GLY A 409 4.86 0.33 16.33
C GLY A 409 3.34 0.42 16.42
N VAL A 410 2.69 0.97 15.39
CA VAL A 410 1.23 0.96 15.26
C VAL A 410 0.70 -0.47 15.18
N TRP A 411 1.31 -1.30 14.33
CA TRP A 411 0.90 -2.69 14.12
C TRP A 411 1.08 -3.53 15.39
N ALA A 412 2.24 -3.40 16.06
CA ALA A 412 2.54 -4.09 17.30
C ALA A 412 1.58 -3.68 18.42
N SER A 413 1.25 -2.39 18.50
CA SER A 413 0.27 -1.86 19.46
C SER A 413 -1.10 -2.51 19.28
N GLU A 414 -1.61 -2.56 18.05
CA GLU A 414 -2.93 -3.15 17.75
C GLU A 414 -2.99 -4.64 18.09
N LEU A 415 -1.94 -5.38 17.71
CA LEU A 415 -1.80 -6.79 18.07
C LEU A 415 -1.81 -6.95 19.60
N ALA A 416 -1.03 -6.13 20.32
CA ALA A 416 -0.87 -6.19 21.76
C ALA A 416 -2.13 -5.84 22.55
N GLU A 417 -3.07 -5.04 22.02
CA GLU A 417 -4.29 -4.63 22.77
C GLU A 417 -5.11 -5.82 23.31
N GLY A 418 -4.88 -7.04 22.80
CA GLY A 418 -5.65 -8.26 23.14
C GLY A 418 -4.82 -9.29 23.87
N ILE A 419 -3.56 -8.95 24.16
CA ILE A 419 -2.55 -9.80 24.75
C ILE A 419 -2.00 -9.11 26.00
N ASN A 420 -1.49 -7.89 25.83
CA ASN A 420 -0.86 -7.10 26.88
C ASN A 420 -1.03 -5.60 26.61
N LEU A 421 -1.84 -4.92 27.42
CA LEU A 421 -2.12 -3.48 27.30
C LEU A 421 -0.90 -2.60 27.57
N ASP A 422 0.06 -3.06 28.38
CA ASP A 422 1.30 -2.31 28.64
C ASP A 422 2.18 -2.28 27.39
N ILE A 423 2.35 -3.43 26.73
CA ILE A 423 3.06 -3.49 25.44
C ILE A 423 2.31 -2.67 24.38
N ALA A 424 0.97 -2.71 24.38
CA ALA A 424 0.16 -1.92 23.45
C ALA A 424 0.39 -0.41 23.61
N LEU A 425 0.54 0.06 24.85
CA LEU A 425 0.84 1.44 25.17
C LEU A 425 2.28 1.80 24.78
N GLU A 426 3.27 0.99 25.18
CA GLU A 426 4.70 1.24 24.94
C GLU A 426 5.03 1.33 23.45
N THR A 427 4.59 0.35 22.67
CA THR A 427 4.81 0.30 21.22
C THR A 427 4.13 1.47 20.50
N ARG A 428 2.97 1.93 20.98
CA ARG A 428 2.29 3.11 20.44
C ARG A 428 3.02 4.41 20.76
N VAL A 429 3.63 4.51 21.94
CA VAL A 429 4.49 5.66 22.30
C VAL A 429 5.69 5.72 21.37
N ILE A 430 6.34 4.59 21.09
CA ILE A 430 7.46 4.52 20.13
C ILE A 430 7.00 4.97 18.74
N ALA A 431 5.85 4.48 18.26
CA ALA A 431 5.30 4.92 16.98
C ALA A 431 5.06 6.43 16.94
N PHE A 432 4.43 6.98 17.96
CA PHE A 432 4.17 8.42 18.06
C PHE A 432 5.45 9.26 18.08
N GLN A 433 6.49 8.80 18.77
CA GLN A 433 7.78 9.48 18.81
C GLN A 433 8.51 9.44 17.46
N ALA A 434 8.38 8.34 16.71
CA ALA A 434 8.94 8.22 15.37
C ALA A 434 8.22 9.14 14.36
N GLN A 435 6.89 9.18 14.41
CA GLN A 435 6.07 10.03 13.54
C GLN A 435 4.78 10.46 14.26
N PRO A 436 4.72 11.68 14.82
CA PRO A 436 3.55 12.14 15.56
C PRO A 436 2.30 12.22 14.68
N SER A 437 1.17 11.77 15.20
CA SER A 437 -0.15 11.93 14.58
C SER A 437 -1.22 12.17 15.64
N LEU A 438 -2.28 12.93 15.29
CA LEU A 438 -3.42 13.11 16.20
C LEU A 438 -4.13 11.78 16.47
N ALA A 439 -4.18 10.88 15.48
CA ALA A 439 -4.81 9.58 15.62
C ALA A 439 -4.09 8.70 16.66
N ASP A 440 -2.75 8.71 16.66
CA ASP A 440 -1.96 7.99 17.65
C ASP A 440 -2.08 8.63 19.03
N TYR A 441 -2.13 9.96 19.11
CA TYR A 441 -2.33 10.68 20.37
C TYR A 441 -3.65 10.32 21.07
N LEU A 442 -4.75 10.34 20.33
CA LEU A 442 -6.07 9.96 20.84
C LEU A 442 -6.11 8.47 21.23
N LYS A 443 -5.41 7.61 20.50
CA LYS A 443 -5.31 6.19 20.87
C LYS A 443 -4.49 5.99 22.14
N LEU A 444 -3.40 6.74 22.32
CA LEU A 444 -2.63 6.74 23.57
C LEU A 444 -3.48 7.18 24.76
N GLN A 445 -4.37 8.15 24.57
CA GLN A 445 -5.34 8.54 25.60
C GLN A 445 -6.28 7.39 25.99
N GLU A 446 -6.79 6.66 25.00
CA GLU A 446 -7.63 5.47 25.21
C GLU A 446 -6.87 4.36 25.95
N LEU A 447 -5.63 4.05 25.52
CA LEU A 447 -4.82 2.96 26.07
C LEU A 447 -4.26 3.27 27.47
N ALA A 448 -3.94 4.53 27.76
CA ALA A 448 -3.28 4.90 29.00
C ALA A 448 -4.19 4.81 30.22
N GLY A 449 -5.51 4.97 30.04
CA GLY A 449 -6.48 4.99 31.14
C GLY A 449 -6.07 5.97 32.25
N ASP A 450 -5.92 5.48 33.48
CA ASP A 450 -5.53 6.28 34.64
C ASP A 450 -4.10 6.86 34.54
N ARG A 451 -3.23 6.31 33.68
CA ARG A 451 -1.87 6.82 33.42
C ARG A 451 -1.85 7.99 32.44
N TRP A 452 -3.00 8.36 31.86
CA TRP A 452 -3.07 9.41 30.85
C TRP A 452 -2.49 10.75 31.33
N PRO A 453 -2.76 11.27 32.55
CA PRO A 453 -2.27 12.58 32.95
C PRO A 453 -0.74 12.71 32.92
N SER A 454 -0.01 11.68 33.35
CA SER A 454 1.46 11.67 33.32
C SER A 454 1.98 11.50 31.89
N LEU A 455 1.44 10.53 31.14
CA LEU A 455 1.87 10.28 29.77
C LEU A 455 1.61 11.48 28.85
N ARG A 456 0.45 12.12 29.00
CA ARG A 456 0.08 13.35 28.30
C ARG A 456 1.14 14.43 28.44
N GLN A 457 1.64 14.66 29.65
CA GLN A 457 2.67 15.68 29.90
C GLN A 457 3.99 15.35 29.20
N GLU A 458 4.39 14.09 29.21
CA GLU A 458 5.58 13.60 28.53
C GLU A 458 5.46 13.79 27.01
N LEU A 459 4.37 13.30 26.41
CA LEU A 459 4.10 13.40 24.96
C LEU A 459 4.08 14.86 24.49
N LEU A 460 3.42 15.75 25.23
CA LEU A 460 3.39 17.18 24.90
C LEU A 460 4.77 17.84 25.05
N THR A 461 5.62 17.36 25.96
CA THR A 461 7.00 17.86 26.10
C THR A 461 7.85 17.46 24.90
N VAL A 462 7.79 16.19 24.50
CA VAL A 462 8.46 15.68 23.29
C VAL A 462 7.98 16.45 22.06
N LEU A 463 6.66 16.61 21.90
CA LEU A 463 6.07 17.30 20.77
C LEU A 463 6.47 18.78 20.70
N ARG A 464 6.66 19.46 21.84
CA ARG A 464 7.18 20.84 21.87
C ARG A 464 8.61 20.92 21.38
N GLN A 465 9.46 19.95 21.73
CA GLN A 465 10.87 19.88 21.33
C GLN A 465 11.07 19.45 19.88
N ASP A 466 10.08 18.79 19.28
CA ASP A 466 10.14 18.38 17.88
C ASP A 466 10.08 19.60 16.93
N MET A 467 11.12 19.73 16.11
CA MET A 467 11.33 20.79 15.13
C MET A 467 11.21 20.30 13.68
N THR A 468 10.89 19.01 13.48
CA THR A 468 10.74 18.43 12.14
C THR A 468 9.59 19.09 11.39
N TYR A 469 9.76 19.26 10.08
CA TYR A 469 8.74 19.90 9.26
C TYR A 469 7.50 19.00 9.11
N GLN A 470 7.72 17.69 8.99
CA GLN A 470 6.70 16.67 8.78
C GLN A 470 5.69 16.62 9.95
N SER A 471 6.14 16.86 11.19
CA SER A 471 5.26 16.78 12.37
C SER A 471 4.40 18.02 12.61
N LYS A 472 4.65 19.14 11.91
CA LYS A 472 3.96 20.43 12.15
C LYS A 472 2.44 20.32 12.08
N LYS A 473 1.92 19.51 11.14
CA LYS A 473 0.48 19.27 10.99
C LYS A 473 -0.09 18.58 12.22
N ALA A 474 0.53 17.48 12.65
CA ALA A 474 0.12 16.74 13.83
C ALA A 474 0.26 17.58 15.11
N LYS A 475 1.38 18.31 15.25
CA LYS A 475 1.66 19.21 16.37
C LYS A 475 0.60 20.28 16.55
N ALA A 476 0.26 20.98 15.46
CA ALA A 476 -0.80 21.98 15.48
C ALA A 476 -2.16 21.37 15.86
N ALA A 477 -2.51 20.21 15.28
CA ALA A 477 -3.76 19.53 15.56
C ALA A 477 -3.88 19.06 17.02
N ILE A 478 -2.82 18.47 17.59
CA ILE A 478 -2.78 18.00 18.98
C ILE A 478 -2.86 19.17 19.97
N PHE A 479 -2.16 20.28 19.72
CA PHE A 479 -2.28 21.46 20.60
C PHE A 479 -3.67 22.09 20.55
N VAL A 480 -4.34 22.07 19.39
CA VAL A 480 -5.73 22.49 19.27
C VAL A 480 -6.65 21.58 20.09
N GLU A 481 -6.50 20.25 19.95
CA GLU A 481 -7.27 19.26 20.71
C GLU A 481 -7.11 19.46 22.23
N GLU A 482 -5.89 19.79 22.67
CA GLU A 482 -5.56 20.03 24.07
C GLU A 482 -5.91 21.44 24.59
N GLY A 483 -6.49 22.30 23.74
CA GLY A 483 -6.80 23.69 24.07
C GLY A 483 -5.57 24.57 24.31
N LEU A 484 -4.38 24.11 23.92
CA LEU A 484 -3.10 24.82 24.03
C LEU A 484 -2.92 25.80 22.87
N ILE A 485 -3.84 26.77 22.78
CA ILE A 485 -3.94 27.69 21.64
C ILE A 485 -2.65 28.48 21.40
N ALA A 486 -1.92 28.85 22.46
CA ALA A 486 -0.64 29.55 22.32
C ALA A 486 0.44 28.69 21.64
N ASP A 487 0.53 27.42 22.00
CA ASP A 487 1.48 26.46 21.41
C ASP A 487 1.09 26.15 19.94
N ALA A 488 -0.22 26.03 19.67
CA ALA A 488 -0.73 25.87 18.31
C ALA A 488 -0.39 27.07 17.42
N ILE A 489 -0.60 28.29 17.92
CA ILE A 489 -0.23 29.54 17.22
C ILE A 489 1.27 29.58 16.95
N ALA A 490 2.11 29.28 17.94
CA ALA A 490 3.56 29.29 17.79
C ALA A 490 4.03 28.34 16.67
N THR A 491 3.39 27.16 16.55
CA THR A 491 3.69 26.16 15.52
C THR A 491 3.43 26.67 14.10
N VAL A 492 2.37 27.46 13.91
CA VAL A 492 1.93 27.91 12.58
C VAL A 492 2.37 29.32 12.20
N ASN A 493 2.92 30.10 13.14
CA ASN A 493 3.15 31.53 12.95
C ASN A 493 4.09 31.84 11.76
N GLN A 494 5.11 31.00 11.56
CA GLN A 494 6.10 31.13 10.49
C GLN A 494 5.69 30.46 9.17
N LEU A 495 4.52 29.81 9.12
CA LEU A 495 4.06 29.09 7.93
C LEU A 495 3.55 30.02 6.84
N SER A 496 3.81 29.64 5.60
CA SER A 496 3.40 30.39 4.42
C SER A 496 1.90 30.20 4.14
N SER A 497 1.32 31.07 3.32
CA SER A 497 -0.09 30.94 2.91
C SER A 497 -0.40 29.64 2.16
N HIS A 498 0.60 28.97 1.59
CA HIS A 498 0.44 27.67 0.92
C HIS A 498 0.09 26.54 1.89
N GLN A 499 0.47 26.66 3.16
CA GLN A 499 0.17 25.67 4.22
C GLN A 499 -1.16 25.97 4.94
N SER A 500 -2.14 26.52 4.20
CA SER A 500 -3.43 26.93 4.75
C SER A 500 -4.19 25.80 5.45
N GLU A 501 -3.96 24.55 5.03
CA GLU A 501 -4.53 23.34 5.64
C GLU A 501 -4.11 23.12 7.11
N ILE A 502 -2.93 23.58 7.51
CA ILE A 502 -2.45 23.51 8.89
C ILE A 502 -2.90 24.76 9.67
N ILE A 503 -2.91 25.92 9.02
CA ILE A 503 -3.15 27.22 9.67
C ILE A 503 -4.64 27.43 9.96
N HIS A 504 -5.54 27.08 9.04
CA HIS A 504 -6.98 27.36 9.19
C HIS A 504 -7.59 26.73 10.45
N PRO A 505 -7.34 25.43 10.78
CA PRO A 505 -7.88 24.84 12.01
C PRO A 505 -7.38 25.55 13.27
N VAL A 506 -6.11 25.98 13.30
CA VAL A 506 -5.56 26.75 14.43
C VAL A 506 -6.24 28.11 14.55
N MET A 507 -6.52 28.78 13.44
CA MET A 507 -7.29 30.03 13.46
C MET A 507 -8.71 29.83 13.98
N ASP A 508 -9.38 28.77 13.55
CA ASP A 508 -10.73 28.46 14.03
C ASP A 508 -10.77 28.25 15.54
N ALA A 509 -9.82 27.48 16.06
CA ALA A 509 -9.65 27.29 17.50
C ALA A 509 -9.21 28.56 18.23
N ALA A 510 -8.46 29.45 17.57
CA ALA A 510 -7.99 30.70 18.15
C ALA A 510 -9.06 31.81 18.19
N ILE A 511 -10.09 31.78 17.35
CA ILE A 511 -11.10 32.86 17.28
C ILE A 511 -11.67 33.22 18.67
N PRO A 512 -12.12 32.28 19.51
CA PRO A 512 -12.70 32.62 20.82
C PRO A 512 -11.69 33.20 21.82
N HIS A 513 -10.39 32.94 21.65
CA HIS A 513 -9.36 33.20 22.66
C HIS A 513 -8.35 34.29 22.26
N ARG A 514 -8.02 34.38 20.96
CA ARG A 514 -7.02 35.28 20.34
C ARG A 514 -7.51 35.82 18.99
N PRO A 515 -8.69 36.48 18.92
CA PRO A 515 -9.23 37.03 17.68
C PRO A 515 -8.34 38.14 17.08
N ASP A 516 -7.57 38.84 17.91
CA ASP A 516 -6.55 39.82 17.53
C ASP A 516 -5.50 39.21 16.58
N TRP A 517 -4.93 38.07 16.97
CA TRP A 517 -3.92 37.38 16.17
C TRP A 517 -4.50 36.87 14.85
N VAL A 518 -5.73 36.34 14.88
CA VAL A 518 -6.44 35.86 13.67
C VAL A 518 -6.65 37.00 12.69
N LEU A 519 -7.11 38.16 13.15
CA LEU A 519 -7.31 39.35 12.31
C LEU A 519 -6.01 39.76 11.61
N GLU A 520 -4.94 39.95 12.38
CA GLU A 520 -3.65 40.39 11.83
C GLU A 520 -3.13 39.40 10.76
N ASN A 521 -3.14 38.11 11.09
CA ASN A 521 -2.53 37.09 10.26
C ASN A 521 -3.37 36.69 9.04
N ALA A 522 -4.70 36.64 9.17
CA ALA A 522 -5.59 36.30 8.08
C ALA A 522 -5.74 37.47 7.09
N ARG A 523 -5.83 38.73 7.58
CA ARG A 523 -5.90 39.92 6.70
C ARG A 523 -4.66 40.02 5.82
N ARG A 524 -3.46 39.94 6.41
CA ARG A 524 -2.19 40.00 5.67
C ARG A 524 -2.11 38.93 4.57
N ARG A 525 -2.53 37.70 4.86
CA ARG A 525 -2.52 36.59 3.89
C ARG A 525 -3.58 36.77 2.79
N ALA A 526 -4.79 37.21 3.14
CA ALA A 526 -5.85 37.51 2.19
C ALA A 526 -5.42 38.62 1.22
N GLU A 527 -4.91 39.74 1.74
CA GLU A 527 -4.48 40.88 0.95
C GLU A 527 -3.29 40.54 0.03
N SER A 528 -2.31 39.78 0.52
CA SER A 528 -1.19 39.31 -0.32
C SER A 528 -1.68 38.54 -1.55
N ILE A 529 -2.57 37.57 -1.36
CA ILE A 529 -3.12 36.75 -2.46
C ILE A 529 -3.96 37.61 -3.41
N MET A 530 -4.80 38.51 -2.87
CA MET A 530 -5.59 39.42 -3.69
C MET A 530 -4.69 40.34 -4.51
N ASN A 531 -3.63 40.89 -3.93
CA ASN A 531 -2.72 41.84 -4.57
C ASN A 531 -1.93 41.22 -5.74
N GLU A 532 -1.51 39.96 -5.64
CA GLU A 532 -0.82 39.23 -6.72
C GLU A 532 -1.62 39.14 -8.04
N GLY A 533 -2.96 39.31 -8.00
CA GLY A 533 -3.79 39.38 -9.19
C GLY A 533 -4.00 38.06 -9.93
N LYS A 534 -3.53 36.94 -9.38
CA LYS A 534 -3.68 35.59 -9.97
C LYS A 534 -5.07 35.03 -9.68
N ALA A 535 -5.96 35.11 -10.67
CA ALA A 535 -7.38 34.75 -10.54
C ALA A 535 -7.66 33.29 -10.12
N LYS A 536 -6.69 32.38 -10.26
CA LYS A 536 -6.80 31.00 -9.76
C LYS A 536 -6.74 30.88 -8.24
N TYR A 537 -6.14 31.84 -7.54
CA TYR A 537 -5.93 31.76 -6.08
C TYR A 537 -6.93 32.56 -5.24
N TYR A 538 -7.87 33.28 -5.86
CA TYR A 538 -8.85 34.10 -5.11
C TYR A 538 -9.71 33.31 -4.12
N TYR A 539 -10.01 32.04 -4.39
CA TYR A 539 -10.72 31.19 -3.44
C TYR A 539 -9.98 31.07 -2.09
N HIS A 540 -8.64 30.96 -2.10
CA HIS A 540 -7.86 30.96 -0.86
C HIS A 540 -7.99 32.29 -0.11
N ALA A 541 -7.95 33.43 -0.81
CA ALA A 541 -8.14 34.74 -0.19
C ALA A 541 -9.50 34.86 0.51
N ILE A 542 -10.55 34.31 -0.11
CA ILE A 542 -11.90 34.27 0.47
C ILE A 542 -11.93 33.45 1.75
N ASN A 543 -11.29 32.28 1.78
CA ASN A 543 -11.20 31.46 2.99
C ASN A 543 -10.52 32.21 4.15
N TRP A 544 -9.46 32.97 3.88
CA TRP A 544 -8.84 33.85 4.87
C TRP A 544 -9.80 34.95 5.35
N LEU A 545 -10.56 35.58 4.43
CA LEU A 545 -11.55 36.61 4.79
C LEU A 545 -12.69 36.09 5.66
N HIS A 546 -13.10 34.84 5.49
CA HIS A 546 -14.05 34.21 6.42
C HIS A 546 -13.52 34.19 7.86
N LYS A 547 -12.22 33.90 8.05
CA LYS A 547 -11.59 33.96 9.39
C LYS A 547 -11.55 35.39 9.93
N VAL A 548 -11.22 36.36 9.06
CA VAL A 548 -11.24 37.79 9.44
C VAL A 548 -12.62 38.23 9.91
N ARG A 549 -13.67 37.91 9.14
CA ARG A 549 -15.06 38.21 9.51
C ARG A 549 -15.41 37.58 10.84
N ALA A 550 -15.13 36.29 11.02
CA ALA A 550 -15.42 35.57 12.25
C ALA A 550 -14.74 36.20 13.48
N ALA A 551 -13.48 36.62 13.36
CA ALA A 551 -12.77 37.31 14.42
C ALA A 551 -13.34 38.70 14.74
N TYR A 552 -13.75 39.49 13.74
CA TYR A 552 -14.47 40.75 13.97
C TYR A 552 -15.80 40.56 14.68
N LEU A 553 -16.57 39.53 14.29
CA LEU A 553 -17.83 39.20 14.94
C LEU A 553 -17.62 38.80 16.40
N GLN A 554 -16.59 38.00 16.68
CA GLN A 554 -16.23 37.59 18.04
C GLN A 554 -15.87 38.78 18.93
N LEU A 555 -15.25 39.83 18.37
CA LEU A 555 -14.95 41.09 19.06
C LEU A 555 -16.15 42.05 19.16
N GLY A 556 -17.31 41.70 18.61
CA GLY A 556 -18.48 42.60 18.53
C GLY A 556 -18.30 43.77 17.55
N GLN A 557 -17.30 43.72 16.68
CA GLN A 557 -16.89 44.81 15.78
C GLN A 557 -17.50 44.68 14.38
N GLN A 558 -18.80 44.44 14.30
CA GLN A 558 -19.50 44.21 13.03
C GLN A 558 -19.37 45.39 12.05
N GLN A 559 -19.42 46.62 12.58
CA GLN A 559 -19.29 47.84 11.77
C GLN A 559 -17.89 47.99 11.15
N GLU A 560 -16.85 47.54 11.85
CA GLU A 560 -15.47 47.57 11.36
C GLU A 560 -15.26 46.56 10.24
N TRP A 561 -15.86 45.36 10.37
CA TRP A 561 -15.89 44.39 9.27
C TRP A 561 -16.55 44.99 8.01
N GLN A 562 -17.72 45.61 8.13
CA GLN A 562 -18.42 46.20 6.99
C GLN A 562 -17.60 47.30 6.31
N ARG A 563 -16.89 48.12 7.10
CA ARG A 563 -16.01 49.15 6.56
C ARG A 563 -14.83 48.52 5.81
N TYR A 564 -14.16 47.54 6.40
CA TYR A 564 -13.03 46.84 5.78
C TYR A 564 -13.43 46.10 4.51
N HIS A 565 -14.55 45.37 4.52
CA HIS A 565 -15.08 44.67 3.35
C HIS A 565 -15.42 45.63 2.20
N THR A 566 -16.06 46.75 2.52
CA THR A 566 -16.36 47.82 1.54
C THR A 566 -15.09 48.41 0.94
N GLU A 567 -14.05 48.61 1.74
CA GLU A 567 -12.76 49.10 1.29
C GLU A 567 -12.08 48.10 0.33
N LEU A 568 -12.08 46.80 0.66
CA LEU A 568 -11.55 45.75 -0.21
C LEU A 568 -12.27 45.71 -1.57
N MET A 569 -13.61 45.81 -1.56
CA MET A 569 -14.40 45.89 -2.79
C MET A 569 -14.03 47.10 -3.64
N ARG A 570 -13.76 48.25 -3.02
CA ARG A 570 -13.33 49.47 -3.73
C ARG A 570 -11.93 49.32 -4.33
N LEU A 571 -10.97 48.78 -3.56
CA LEU A 571 -9.58 48.61 -3.98
C LEU A 571 -9.44 47.58 -5.12
N HIS A 572 -10.27 46.54 -5.13
CA HIS A 572 -10.20 45.46 -6.12
C HIS A 572 -11.33 45.47 -7.15
N ALA A 573 -12.02 46.60 -7.33
CA ALA A 573 -13.19 46.74 -8.21
C ALA A 573 -12.97 46.25 -9.67
N ARG A 574 -11.72 46.34 -10.17
CA ARG A 574 -11.36 45.90 -11.54
C ARG A 574 -11.17 44.38 -11.66
N LYS A 575 -11.13 43.63 -10.56
CA LYS A 575 -10.92 42.17 -10.54
C LYS A 575 -12.28 41.44 -10.49
N LEU A 576 -12.93 41.31 -11.65
CA LEU A 576 -14.32 40.81 -11.77
C LEU A 576 -14.57 39.46 -11.04
N LYS A 577 -13.66 38.48 -11.18
CA LYS A 577 -13.80 37.18 -10.51
C LYS A 577 -13.75 37.29 -8.98
N LEU A 578 -12.85 38.11 -8.44
CA LEU A 578 -12.74 38.37 -7.01
C LEU A 578 -13.98 39.12 -6.49
N MET A 579 -14.45 40.11 -7.25
CA MET A 579 -15.64 40.88 -6.90
C MET A 579 -16.90 40.01 -6.81
N ASN A 580 -17.05 39.02 -7.69
CA ASN A 580 -18.18 38.07 -7.60
C ASN A 580 -18.11 37.22 -6.33
N MET A 581 -16.91 36.84 -5.89
CA MET A 581 -16.72 36.08 -4.66
C MET A 581 -16.95 36.94 -3.40
N LEU A 582 -16.46 38.19 -3.38
CA LEU A 582 -16.66 39.12 -2.25
C LEU A 582 -18.13 39.49 -2.02
N LYS A 583 -18.98 39.41 -3.06
CA LYS A 583 -20.42 39.65 -2.99
C LYS A 583 -21.24 38.44 -2.52
N GLN A 584 -20.61 37.32 -2.20
CA GLN A 584 -21.32 36.17 -1.65
C GLN A 584 -21.93 36.53 -0.28
N ARG A 585 -23.14 36.05 -0.01
CA ARG A 585 -23.92 36.36 1.20
C ARG A 585 -23.16 36.06 2.49
N ASP A 586 -22.29 35.07 2.46
CA ASP A 586 -21.57 34.55 3.63
C ASP A 586 -20.44 35.49 4.09
N LEU A 587 -20.09 36.50 3.27
CA LEU A 587 -19.13 37.56 3.58
C LEU A 587 -19.78 38.93 3.78
N MET A 588 -21.06 39.09 3.42
CA MET A 588 -21.87 40.26 3.80
C MET A 588 -22.24 40.19 5.28
#